data_AF-A0A9J6G7F7-F1
#
_entry.id   AF-A0A9J6G7F7-F1
#
_cell.length_a   1.000
_cell.length_b   1.000
_cell.length_c   1.000
_cell.angle_alpha   90.00
_cell.angle_beta   90.00
_cell.angle_gamma   90.00
#
_symmetry.space_group_name_H-M   'P 1'
#
loop_
_entity.id
_entity.type
_entity.pdbx_description
1 polymer ?
#
loop_
_entity_poly.entity_id
_entity_poly.type
_entity_poly.pdbx_seq_one_letter_code
_entity_poly.pdbx_strand_id
1 'polypeptide(L)'
;MTWIKRQPNIRNRIHILHLVRDPRAIYASRRGLRWCTQNPNCGSIESICGQLRSDLDAFEELKWEIGPTRTHRLRFEDLAADPVNETFRLHQKLGLPFGPSVLEYLNSHTKATLKEMRDAHSTKRNTGTVAERWKRRLPKWAILGIQRVCNDTIQRLGYKFLQ
;
A
#
# COMPACT_ATOMS: atom_id res chain seq x y z
N MET A 1 5.37 -0.23 20.41
CA MET A 1 4.07 0.50 20.54
C MET A 1 3.44 0.35 21.94
N THR A 2 3.67 1.28 22.89
CA THR A 2 3.15 1.20 24.28
C THR A 2 1.82 1.92 24.52
N TRP A 3 1.41 2.84 23.64
CA TRP A 3 0.25 3.70 23.90
C TRP A 3 -1.08 2.94 23.83
N ILE A 4 -1.24 2.01 22.88
CA ILE A 4 -2.52 1.35 22.61
C ILE A 4 -2.90 0.37 23.73
N LYS A 5 -1.89 -0.23 24.38
CA LYS A 5 -2.06 -1.06 25.59
C LYS A 5 -2.68 -0.27 26.74
N ARG A 6 -2.33 1.01 26.84
CA ARG A 6 -2.81 1.92 27.89
C ARG A 6 -4.19 2.50 27.59
N GLN A 7 -4.80 2.14 26.46
CA GLN A 7 -6.08 2.67 26.00
C GLN A 7 -7.08 1.54 25.67
N PRO A 8 -7.55 0.78 26.68
CA PRO A 8 -8.42 -0.39 26.48
C PRO A 8 -9.74 -0.04 25.76
N ASN A 9 -10.28 1.15 26.02
CA ASN A 9 -11.50 1.64 25.36
C ASN A 9 -11.34 1.78 23.84
N ILE A 10 -10.17 2.25 23.38
CA ILE A 10 -9.85 2.37 21.95
C ILE A 10 -9.51 0.99 21.40
N ARG A 11 -8.61 0.26 22.06
CA ARG A 11 -8.16 -1.08 21.66
C ARG A 11 -9.32 -2.03 21.35
N ASN A 12 -10.42 -1.97 22.11
CA ASN A 12 -11.56 -2.87 21.94
C ASN A 12 -12.58 -2.43 20.87
N ARG A 13 -12.40 -1.27 20.23
CA ARG A 13 -13.39 -0.70 19.28
C ARG A 13 -12.83 -0.37 17.90
N ILE A 14 -11.52 -0.45 17.71
CA ILE A 14 -10.89 -0.13 16.43
C ILE A 14 -10.70 -1.37 15.56
N HIS A 15 -10.67 -1.11 14.25
CA HIS A 15 -10.09 -1.99 13.24
C HIS A 15 -8.85 -1.32 12.67
N ILE A 16 -7.83 -2.11 12.33
CA ILE A 16 -6.62 -1.62 11.69
C ILE A 16 -6.54 -2.18 10.28
N LEU A 17 -6.50 -1.29 9.30
CA LEU A 17 -6.20 -1.62 7.91
C LEU A 17 -4.77 -1.19 7.59
N HIS A 18 -3.90 -2.15 7.33
CA HIS A 18 -2.54 -1.92 6.88
C HIS A 18 -2.48 -2.07 5.36
N LEU A 19 -2.54 -0.93 4.67
CA LEU A 19 -2.35 -0.85 3.23
C LEU A 19 -0.85 -0.87 2.92
N VAL A 20 -0.39 -1.91 2.25
CA VAL A 20 1.01 -2.09 1.85
C VAL A 20 1.15 -1.95 0.34
N ARG A 21 2.36 -1.65 -0.13
CA ARG A 21 2.65 -1.49 -1.56
C ARG A 21 4.03 -2.02 -1.88
N ASP A 22 4.22 -2.51 -3.10
CA ASP A 22 5.51 -3.02 -3.56
C ASP A 22 6.59 -1.93 -3.42
N PRO A 23 7.72 -2.18 -2.74
CA PRO A 23 8.77 -1.18 -2.56
C PRO A 23 9.34 -0.65 -3.88
N ARG A 24 9.33 -1.46 -4.95
CA ARG A 24 9.73 -1.05 -6.30
C ARG A 24 8.75 -0.02 -6.86
N ALA A 25 7.45 -0.23 -6.62
CA ALA A 25 6.40 0.71 -7.00
C ALA A 25 6.46 2.00 -6.17
N ILE A 26 6.75 1.90 -4.86
CA ILE A 26 6.94 3.06 -3.97
C ILE A 26 8.09 3.93 -4.49
N TYR A 27 9.25 3.33 -4.71
CA TYR A 27 10.43 4.04 -5.23
C TYR A 27 10.12 4.73 -6.57
N ALA A 28 9.53 4.00 -7.53
CA ALA A 28 9.16 4.56 -8.84
C ALA A 28 8.14 5.70 -8.74
N SER A 29 7.22 5.64 -7.78
CA SER A 29 6.19 6.66 -7.58
C SER A 29 6.75 7.94 -6.95
N ARG A 30 7.77 7.80 -6.10
CA ARG A 30 8.40 8.90 -5.36
C ARG A 30 9.53 9.58 -6.15
N ARG A 31 10.20 8.82 -7.02
CA ARG A 31 11.31 9.31 -7.86
C ARG A 31 10.83 10.49 -8.73
N GLY A 32 11.47 11.64 -8.56
CA GLY A 32 11.19 12.86 -9.33
C GLY A 32 10.13 13.79 -8.73
N LEU A 33 9.52 13.45 -7.59
CA LEU A 33 8.64 14.36 -6.86
C LEU A 33 9.45 15.31 -5.98
N ARG A 34 9.29 16.63 -6.15
CA ARG A 34 10.08 17.66 -5.44
C ARG A 34 10.12 17.46 -3.92
N TRP A 35 8.96 17.21 -3.31
CA TRP A 35 8.83 16.99 -1.86
C TRP A 35 9.61 15.77 -1.35
N CYS A 36 9.82 14.77 -2.22
CA CYS A 36 10.54 13.56 -1.87
C CYS A 36 12.02 13.64 -2.20
N THR A 37 12.38 14.28 -3.33
CA THR A 37 13.78 14.49 -3.71
C THR A 37 14.53 15.39 -2.74
N GLN A 38 13.82 16.28 -2.05
CA GLN A 38 14.39 17.17 -1.03
C GLN A 38 14.52 16.50 0.35
N ASN A 39 13.94 15.31 0.53
CA ASN A 39 13.98 14.57 1.79
C ASN A 39 14.75 13.25 1.61
N PRO A 40 15.96 13.11 2.17
CA PRO A 40 16.75 11.88 2.05
C PRO A 40 16.07 10.64 2.64
N ASN A 41 15.14 10.85 3.58
CA ASN A 41 14.33 9.79 4.22
C ASN A 41 13.07 9.44 3.42
N CYS A 42 12.84 10.07 2.26
CA CYS A 42 11.67 9.78 1.44
C CYS A 42 11.99 8.84 0.26
N GLY A 43 13.09 9.13 -0.45
CA GLY A 43 13.36 8.55 -1.77
C GLY A 43 14.51 7.54 -1.83
N SER A 44 15.34 7.43 -0.80
CA SER A 44 16.41 6.42 -0.76
C SER A 44 15.82 5.02 -0.60
N ILE A 45 16.47 4.03 -1.21
CA ILE A 45 16.03 2.63 -1.16
C ILE A 45 16.09 2.14 0.28
N GLU A 46 17.17 2.48 0.99
CA GLU A 46 17.43 2.14 2.38
C GLU A 46 16.32 2.66 3.29
N SER A 47 15.89 3.92 3.11
CA SER A 47 14.83 4.49 3.92
C SER A 47 13.46 3.88 3.61
N ILE A 48 13.13 3.65 2.33
CA ILE A 48 11.89 2.97 1.94
C ILE A 48 11.84 1.56 2.53
N CYS A 49 12.90 0.77 2.35
CA CYS A 49 12.95 -0.60 2.85
C CYS A 49 12.99 -0.65 4.38
N GLY A 50 13.71 0.28 5.02
CA GLY A 50 13.78 0.41 6.47
C GLY A 50 12.43 0.75 7.09
N GLN A 51 11.72 1.75 6.55
CA GLN A 51 10.37 2.09 6.98
C GLN A 51 9.42 0.91 6.80
N LEU A 52 9.46 0.25 5.63
CA LEU A 52 8.60 -0.89 5.37
C LEU A 52 8.85 -2.05 6.34
N ARG A 53 10.09 -2.31 6.76
CA ARG A 53 10.38 -3.29 7.83
C ARG A 53 9.76 -2.90 9.15
N SER A 54 10.03 -1.67 9.60
CA SER A 54 9.48 -1.16 10.86
C SER A 54 7.95 -1.18 10.87
N ASP A 55 7.31 -0.82 9.76
CA ASP A 55 5.85 -0.85 9.62
C ASP A 55 5.30 -2.29 9.66
N LEU A 56 6.01 -3.25 9.06
CA LEU A 56 5.63 -4.66 9.12
C LEU A 56 5.76 -5.22 10.54
N ASP A 57 6.84 -4.91 11.24
CA ASP A 57 7.07 -5.35 12.63
C ASP A 57 6.03 -4.74 13.57
N ALA A 58 5.80 -3.43 13.43
CA ALA A 58 4.77 -2.71 14.17
C ALA A 58 3.36 -3.27 13.92
N PHE A 59 3.06 -3.71 12.69
CA PHE A 59 1.79 -4.34 12.40
C PHE A 59 1.64 -5.71 13.07
N GLU A 60 2.69 -6.53 13.13
CA GLU A 60 2.62 -7.81 13.84
C GLU A 60 2.42 -7.59 15.35
N GLU A 61 3.07 -6.58 15.95
CA GLU A 61 2.79 -6.15 17.33
C GLU A 61 1.31 -5.77 17.49
N LEU A 62 0.78 -4.91 16.62
CA LEU A 62 -0.62 -4.48 16.68
C LEU A 62 -1.59 -5.64 16.52
N LYS A 63 -1.28 -6.60 15.66
CA LYS A 63 -2.09 -7.81 15.44
C LYS A 63 -2.12 -8.69 16.68
N TRP A 64 -1.00 -8.82 17.38
CA TRP A 64 -0.96 -9.52 18.68
C TRP A 64 -1.83 -8.83 19.73
N GLU A 65 -1.76 -7.50 19.79
CA GLU A 65 -2.49 -6.72 20.79
C GLU A 65 -3.99 -6.59 20.51
N ILE A 66 -4.40 -6.33 19.28
CA ILE A 66 -5.80 -6.08 18.92
C ILE A 66 -6.52 -7.39 18.56
N GLY A 67 -5.79 -8.37 18.04
CA GLY A 67 -6.31 -9.65 17.60
C GLY A 67 -6.56 -9.71 16.09
N PRO A 68 -6.44 -10.91 15.51
CA PRO A 68 -6.43 -11.12 14.06
C PRO A 68 -7.75 -10.79 13.36
N THR A 69 -8.87 -10.82 14.08
CA THR A 69 -10.20 -10.52 13.53
C THR A 69 -10.40 -9.06 13.20
N ARG A 70 -9.61 -8.15 13.80
CA ARG A 70 -9.75 -6.69 13.64
C ARG A 70 -8.52 -6.03 13.02
N THR A 71 -7.54 -6.81 12.61
CA THR A 71 -6.35 -6.34 11.91
C THR A 71 -6.27 -6.96 10.54
N HIS A 72 -6.28 -6.13 9.50
CA HIS A 72 -6.33 -6.56 8.11
C HIS A 72 -5.15 -5.96 7.35
N ARG A 73 -4.45 -6.78 6.57
CA ARG A 73 -3.45 -6.31 5.61
C ARG A 73 -4.03 -6.38 4.21
N LEU A 74 -3.85 -5.32 3.43
CA LEU A 74 -4.30 -5.21 2.05
C LEU A 74 -3.15 -4.74 1.18
N ARG A 75 -2.87 -5.41 0.06
CA ARG A 75 -1.89 -4.93 -0.92
C ARG A 75 -2.57 -3.97 -1.88
N PHE A 76 -1.92 -2.84 -2.13
CA PHE A 76 -2.38 -1.87 -3.11
C PHE A 76 -2.55 -2.51 -4.49
N GLU A 77 -1.68 -3.45 -4.86
CA GLU A 77 -1.73 -4.13 -6.16
C GLU A 77 -2.98 -4.99 -6.33
N ASP A 78 -3.41 -5.70 -5.28
CA ASP A 78 -4.64 -6.51 -5.31
C ASP A 78 -5.86 -5.59 -5.43
N LEU A 79 -5.92 -4.55 -4.58
CA LEU A 79 -6.98 -3.55 -4.62
C LEU A 79 -7.03 -2.84 -5.98
N ALA A 80 -5.88 -2.59 -6.60
CA ALA A 80 -5.80 -1.93 -7.89
C ALA A 80 -6.21 -2.84 -9.05
N ALA A 81 -5.96 -4.15 -8.94
CA ALA A 81 -6.31 -5.14 -9.95
C ALA A 81 -7.81 -5.45 -9.97
N ASP A 82 -8.45 -5.51 -8.80
CA ASP A 82 -9.89 -5.75 -8.67
C ASP A 82 -10.53 -4.83 -7.61
N PRO A 83 -10.70 -3.53 -7.91
CA PRO A 83 -11.14 -2.56 -6.93
C PRO A 83 -12.52 -2.85 -6.34
N VAL A 84 -13.43 -3.41 -7.14
CA VAL A 84 -14.80 -3.70 -6.68
C VAL A 84 -14.80 -4.87 -5.72
N ASN A 85 -14.22 -6.01 -6.09
CA ASN A 85 -14.29 -7.20 -5.24
C ASN A 85 -13.38 -7.07 -4.00
N GLU A 86 -12.19 -6.46 -4.12
CA GLU A 86 -11.34 -6.23 -2.94
C GLU A 86 -11.97 -5.25 -1.95
N THR A 87 -12.63 -4.19 -2.44
CA THR A 87 -13.36 -3.27 -1.57
C THR A 87 -14.56 -3.96 -0.92
N PHE A 88 -15.30 -4.79 -1.66
CA PHE A 88 -16.40 -5.59 -1.11
C PHE A 88 -15.92 -6.53 0.00
N ARG A 89 -14.86 -7.31 -0.25
CA ARG A 89 -14.26 -8.21 0.75
C ARG A 89 -13.77 -7.45 1.99
N LEU A 90 -13.20 -6.27 1.80
CA LEU A 90 -12.78 -5.41 2.90
C LEU A 90 -13.96 -4.92 3.73
N HIS A 91 -15.05 -4.48 3.09
CA HIS A 91 -16.28 -4.08 3.78
C HIS A 91 -16.85 -5.22 4.63
N GLN A 92 -16.92 -6.43 4.07
CA GLN A 92 -17.35 -7.62 4.80
C GLN A 92 -16.47 -7.89 6.03
N LYS A 93 -15.13 -7.82 5.88
CA LYS A 93 -14.18 -7.99 6.99
C LYS A 93 -14.35 -6.95 8.09
N LEU A 94 -14.69 -5.71 7.72
CA LEU A 94 -14.88 -4.59 8.64
C LEU A 94 -16.30 -4.50 9.21
N GLY A 95 -17.23 -5.35 8.77
CA GLY A 95 -18.64 -5.26 9.13
C GLY A 95 -19.33 -4.00 8.62
N LEU A 96 -18.84 -3.41 7.52
CA LEU A 96 -19.38 -2.20 6.92
C LEU A 96 -20.31 -2.55 5.74
N PRO A 97 -21.40 -1.78 5.53
CA PRO A 97 -22.30 -2.00 4.39
C PRO A 97 -21.61 -1.63 3.08
N PHE A 98 -21.68 -2.51 2.08
CA PHE A 98 -21.27 -2.21 0.71
C PHE A 98 -22.50 -1.88 -0.13
N GLY A 99 -22.77 -0.59 -0.31
CA GLY A 99 -23.95 -0.09 -1.01
C GLY A 99 -23.66 0.52 -2.39
N PRO A 100 -24.72 0.94 -3.13
CA PRO A 100 -24.59 1.55 -4.45
C PRO A 100 -23.65 2.76 -4.50
N SER A 101 -23.63 3.59 -3.46
CA SER A 101 -22.76 4.77 -3.38
C SER A 101 -21.26 4.41 -3.38
N VAL A 102 -20.89 3.31 -2.73
CA VAL A 102 -19.51 2.80 -2.74
C VAL A 102 -19.14 2.32 -4.14
N LEU A 103 -20.03 1.59 -4.79
CA LEU A 103 -19.82 1.10 -6.16
C LEU A 103 -19.70 2.25 -7.16
N GLU A 104 -20.52 3.30 -7.02
CA GLU A 104 -20.46 4.51 -7.84
C GLU A 104 -19.14 5.28 -7.62
N TYR A 105 -18.71 5.41 -6.36
CA TYR A 105 -17.41 6.01 -6.04
C TYR A 105 -16.25 5.25 -6.69
N LEU A 106 -16.25 3.92 -6.58
CA LEU A 106 -15.23 3.08 -7.22
C LEU A 106 -15.23 3.26 -8.73
N ASN A 107 -16.40 3.18 -9.39
CA ASN A 107 -16.49 3.33 -10.84
C ASN A 107 -16.02 4.71 -11.33
N SER A 108 -16.32 5.78 -10.59
CA SER A 108 -15.94 7.15 -10.96
C SER A 108 -14.46 7.48 -10.70
N HIS A 109 -13.80 6.78 -9.78
CA HIS A 109 -12.43 7.10 -9.35
C HIS A 109 -11.37 6.06 -9.78
N THR A 110 -11.74 4.82 -10.13
CA THR A 110 -10.78 3.76 -10.53
C THR A 110 -10.72 3.49 -12.03
N LYS A 111 -11.52 4.21 -12.82
CA LYS A 111 -11.57 4.14 -14.30
C LYS A 111 -11.13 5.44 -14.97
N ALA A 112 -10.05 6.06 -14.48
CA ALA A 112 -9.59 7.34 -15.05
C ALA A 112 -8.99 7.19 -16.46
N THR A 113 -9.19 8.20 -17.29
CA THR A 113 -8.54 8.30 -18.60
C THR A 113 -7.04 8.64 -18.49
N LEU A 114 -6.26 8.40 -19.54
CA LEU A 114 -4.82 8.76 -19.57
C LEU A 114 -4.56 10.25 -19.30
N LYS A 115 -5.49 11.13 -19.70
CA LYS A 115 -5.41 12.58 -19.49
C LYS A 115 -5.60 12.96 -18.02
N GLU A 116 -6.51 12.28 -17.31
CA GLU A 116 -6.78 12.48 -15.87
C GLU A 116 -5.67 11.89 -14.96
N MET A 117 -4.85 10.98 -15.48
CA MET A 117 -3.72 10.37 -14.76
C MET A 117 -2.42 11.20 -14.77
N ARG A 118 -2.38 12.36 -15.45
CA ARG A 118 -1.17 13.20 -15.54
C ARG A 118 -0.80 13.84 -14.22
N ASP A 119 -1.78 14.09 -13.35
CA ASP A 119 -1.54 14.61 -12.01
C ASP A 119 -1.11 13.48 -11.05
N ALA A 120 0.00 13.70 -10.35
CA ALA A 120 0.52 12.81 -9.31
C ALA A 120 -0.36 12.79 -8.05
N HIS A 121 -1.22 13.80 -7.85
CA HIS A 121 -2.11 13.94 -6.69
C HIS A 121 -3.58 13.59 -6.98
N SER A 122 -3.93 13.29 -8.23
CA SER A 122 -5.29 12.91 -8.61
C SER A 122 -5.80 11.69 -7.83
N THR A 123 -7.04 11.80 -7.34
CA THR A 123 -7.84 10.71 -6.76
C THR A 123 -8.42 9.78 -7.82
N LYS A 124 -8.41 10.19 -9.09
CA LYS A 124 -8.83 9.37 -10.23
C LYS A 124 -7.65 8.66 -10.86
N ARG A 125 -7.68 7.32 -10.93
CA ARG A 125 -6.63 6.50 -11.56
C ARG A 125 -7.21 5.42 -12.45
N ASN A 126 -6.44 4.96 -13.44
CA ASN A 126 -6.64 3.62 -14.02
C ASN A 126 -5.78 2.65 -13.21
N THR A 127 -6.40 2.01 -12.22
CA THR A 127 -5.70 1.30 -11.15
C THR A 127 -4.86 0.13 -11.66
N GLY A 128 -5.35 -0.63 -12.64
CA GLY A 128 -4.62 -1.74 -13.25
C GLY A 128 -3.31 -1.32 -13.93
N THR A 129 -3.30 -0.20 -14.66
CA THR A 129 -2.07 0.30 -15.32
C THR A 129 -1.07 0.94 -14.37
N VAL A 130 -1.52 1.41 -13.20
CA VAL A 130 -0.69 2.11 -12.20
C VAL A 130 0.08 1.11 -11.34
N ALA A 131 -0.54 -0.02 -10.96
CA ALA A 131 0.07 -1.03 -10.10
C ALA A 131 1.40 -1.56 -10.68
N GLU A 132 1.45 -1.85 -11.98
CA GLU A 132 2.64 -2.41 -12.63
C GLU A 132 3.51 -1.39 -13.36
N ARG A 133 3.19 -0.09 -13.29
CA ARG A 133 3.84 0.96 -14.08
C ARG A 133 5.36 1.03 -13.85
N TRP A 134 5.80 0.68 -12.64
CA TRP A 134 7.21 0.69 -12.26
C TRP A 134 8.07 -0.27 -13.09
N LYS A 135 7.51 -1.40 -13.56
CA LYS A 135 8.23 -2.38 -14.39
C LYS A 135 8.76 -1.76 -15.71
N ARG A 136 8.03 -0.77 -16.25
CA ARG A 136 8.41 -0.04 -17.47
C ARG A 136 9.22 1.23 -17.19
N ARG A 137 9.16 1.78 -15.98
CA ARG A 137 9.78 3.06 -15.61
C ARG A 137 11.16 2.92 -14.98
N LEU A 138 11.43 1.79 -14.35
CA LEU A 138 12.70 1.54 -13.70
C LEU A 138 13.61 0.71 -14.61
N PRO A 139 14.88 1.10 -14.77
CA PRO A 139 15.86 0.24 -15.43
C PRO A 139 16.13 -1.01 -14.58
N LYS A 140 16.54 -2.10 -15.22
CA LYS A 140 16.77 -3.40 -14.57
C LYS A 140 17.71 -3.29 -13.36
N TRP A 141 18.80 -2.53 -13.46
CA TRP A 141 19.74 -2.33 -12.35
C TRP A 141 19.08 -1.71 -11.10
N ALA A 142 18.12 -0.80 -11.29
CA ALA A 142 17.40 -0.18 -10.17
C ALA A 142 16.45 -1.18 -9.52
N ILE A 143 15.76 -2.00 -10.33
CA ILE A 143 14.89 -3.08 -9.83
C ILE A 143 15.71 -4.07 -9.00
N LEU A 144 16.86 -4.52 -9.51
CA LEU A 144 17.75 -5.45 -8.81
C LEU A 144 18.33 -4.82 -7.53
N GLY A 145 18.71 -3.54 -7.57
CA GLY A 145 19.16 -2.79 -6.40
C GLY A 145 18.11 -2.76 -5.29
N ILE A 146 16.86 -2.45 -5.65
CA ILE A 146 15.73 -2.46 -4.71
C ILE A 146 15.47 -3.88 -4.20
N GLN A 147 15.46 -4.90 -5.06
CA GLN A 147 15.24 -6.29 -4.64
C GLN A 147 16.30 -6.80 -3.67
N ARG A 148 17.55 -6.37 -3.84
CA ARG A 148 18.64 -6.69 -2.93
C ARG A 148 18.42 -6.05 -1.57
N VAL A 149 18.09 -4.75 -1.53
CA VAL A 149 17.93 -4.01 -0.27
C VAL A 149 16.60 -4.30 0.42
N CYS A 150 15.51 -4.58 -0.30
CA CYS A 150 14.17 -4.88 0.22
C CYS A 150 13.85 -6.39 0.18
N ASN A 151 14.86 -7.27 0.13
CA ASN A 151 14.65 -8.70 -0.11
C ASN A 151 13.63 -9.33 0.86
N ASP A 152 13.80 -9.06 2.15
CA ASP A 152 12.95 -9.53 3.23
C ASP A 152 11.54 -8.95 3.17
N THR A 153 11.38 -7.65 2.90
CA THR A 153 10.04 -7.03 2.83
C THR A 153 9.26 -7.51 1.62
N ILE A 154 9.93 -7.72 0.47
CA ILE A 154 9.35 -8.33 -0.73
C ILE A 154 8.84 -9.74 -0.42
N GLN A 155 9.63 -10.55 0.28
CA GLN A 155 9.22 -11.90 0.69
C GLN A 155 8.05 -11.87 1.69
N ARG A 156 8.14 -11.08 2.75
CA ARG A 156 7.10 -10.94 3.80
C ARG A 156 5.75 -10.49 3.23
N LEU A 157 5.76 -9.72 2.14
CA LEU A 157 4.57 -9.23 1.45
C LEU A 157 4.11 -10.12 0.29
N GLY A 158 4.80 -11.23 0.02
CA GLY A 158 4.44 -12.18 -1.03
C GLY A 158 4.60 -11.62 -2.45
N TYR A 159 5.52 -10.67 -2.65
CA TYR A 159 5.84 -10.15 -3.98
C TYR A 159 6.86 -11.05 -4.68
N LYS A 160 6.71 -11.22 -5.99
CA LYS A 160 7.65 -12.01 -6.80
C LYS A 160 8.90 -11.21 -7.11
N PHE A 161 10.05 -11.88 -7.07
CA PHE A 161 11.31 -11.35 -7.60
C PHE A 161 11.29 -11.38 -9.13
N LEU A 162 11.85 -10.34 -9.74
CA LEU A 162 12.11 -10.26 -11.17
C LEU A 162 13.59 -10.58 -11.42
N GLN A 163 13.86 -11.29 -12.52
CA GLN A 163 15.21 -11.69 -12.94
C GLN A 163 15.87 -10.67 -13.87
#